data_AF-A0A2N1J1E2-F1
#
_entry.id   AF-A0A2N1J1E2-F1
#
_cell.length_a   1.000
_cell.length_b   1.000
_cell.length_c   1.000
_cell.angle_alpha   90.00
_cell.angle_beta   90.00
_cell.angle_gamma   90.00
#
_symmetry.space_group_name_H-M   'P 1'
#
loop_
_entity.id
_entity.type
_entity.pdbx_description
1 polymer ?
#
loop_
_entity_poly.entity_id
_entity_poly.type
_entity_poly.pdbx_seq_one_letter_code
_entity_poly.pdbx_strand_id
1 'polypeptide(L)'
;MKKLPKLGFIYLDYVLRFFDHSNFKGWPNKIEEVVYHWKNDKQRFIKEVKRKKIDILIGNIPATAYDTFVEISKELPHVRFVPSLQSQFSNKSKQNVTLFCKKHKLNIPKTKIFYDTKKANKYLQKKAKYPQIIKRSYGPSNYGGYYVHKVDNYKETKKLLDEKKYIPIYTQDAIKLKDNGDIRVMLIGHKPVCAFWRYAKKDEWITNTSQGGSMSYNNIPMNALELAVQSSKAAKAEYWACDIAICKNTGKAYILECATAFAAFPYIRDWIGQYLMWDFSKGKFKMPHIPIYSWQELGKIDSSLLRTLRHIGFSKYKPSFDGEWYLNDLDIGFDMQEVSKSKDSDFPEPIKIKTLQKNFDKQKKSDDFDLKKLNLNNASLTDIMTLYAMQEELAVEIHDYIQENIITDSTDLLELESVDEQMLKCWDKSLDDMRVDINCVEEHELIKIKGIGKKLAKLIIKHKKKLKGFNSIEELEEIEGIGKNKIKQLKSRFKIGV
;
A
#
# COMPACT_ATOMS: atom_id res chain seq x y z
N MET A 1 8.58 -30.44 2.63
CA MET A 1 8.01 -29.10 2.91
C MET A 1 9.00 -28.30 3.75
N LYS A 2 9.26 -27.01 3.45
CA LYS A 2 10.16 -26.18 4.28
C LYS A 2 9.56 -26.00 5.67
N LYS A 3 10.38 -26.19 6.71
CA LYS A 3 10.00 -26.00 8.11
C LYS A 3 9.64 -24.52 8.34
N LEU A 4 8.51 -24.26 9.00
CA LEU A 4 8.12 -22.90 9.37
C LEU A 4 9.06 -22.35 10.46
N PRO A 5 9.37 -21.03 10.44
CA PRO A 5 10.20 -20.42 11.46
C PRO A 5 9.55 -20.51 12.84
N LYS A 6 10.38 -20.55 13.89
CA LYS A 6 9.92 -20.43 15.26
C LYS A 6 9.70 -18.95 15.60
N LEU A 7 8.44 -18.59 15.83
CA LEU A 7 8.06 -17.22 16.15
C LEU A 7 8.16 -16.97 17.66
N GLY A 8 8.45 -15.73 18.03
CA GLY A 8 8.33 -15.25 19.40
C GLY A 8 7.79 -13.82 19.47
N PHE A 9 6.90 -13.54 20.41
CA PHE A 9 6.50 -12.17 20.75
C PHE A 9 7.51 -11.55 21.71
N ILE A 10 7.91 -10.31 21.42
CA ILE A 10 8.65 -9.47 22.36
C ILE A 10 7.64 -8.63 23.13
N TYR A 11 7.64 -8.76 24.46
CA TYR A 11 6.96 -7.86 25.37
C TYR A 11 7.96 -7.10 26.24
N LEU A 12 7.52 -6.01 26.83
CA LEU A 12 8.28 -5.22 27.80
C LEU A 12 7.39 -4.91 28.98
N ASP A 13 7.96 -4.89 30.18
CA ASP A 13 7.20 -4.56 31.40
C ASP A 13 6.50 -3.20 31.26
N TYR A 14 5.26 -3.10 31.71
CA TYR A 14 4.47 -1.85 31.71
C TYR A 14 4.24 -1.23 30.31
N VAL A 15 4.48 -1.98 29.23
CA VAL A 15 4.20 -1.56 27.85
C VAL A 15 3.01 -2.36 27.31
N LEU A 16 2.04 -1.67 26.73
CA LEU A 16 0.89 -2.30 26.10
C LEU A 16 1.32 -3.18 24.92
N ARG A 17 0.77 -4.39 24.87
CA ARG A 17 1.03 -5.36 23.80
C ARG A 17 0.41 -4.87 22.50
N PHE A 18 1.20 -4.87 21.43
CA PHE A 18 0.68 -4.53 20.10
C PHE A 18 0.07 -5.75 19.40
N PHE A 19 0.70 -6.91 19.53
CA PHE A 19 0.21 -8.20 19.03
C PHE A 19 -0.13 -9.13 20.18
N ASP A 20 -1.05 -10.04 19.85
CA ASP A 20 -1.45 -11.17 20.67
C ASP A 20 -1.56 -12.42 19.79
N HIS A 21 -1.61 -13.62 20.40
CA HIS A 21 -1.76 -14.90 19.68
C HIS A 21 -2.97 -14.89 18.74
N SER A 22 -4.06 -14.22 19.13
CA SER A 22 -5.26 -14.08 18.31
C SER A 22 -5.02 -13.44 16.94
N ASN A 23 -3.98 -12.61 16.78
CA ASN A 23 -3.64 -11.99 15.50
C ASN A 23 -3.00 -12.97 14.51
N PHE A 24 -2.44 -14.09 14.99
CA PHE A 24 -1.76 -15.12 14.19
C PHE A 24 -2.62 -16.40 14.08
N LYS A 25 -3.94 -16.21 13.98
CA LYS A 25 -4.91 -17.30 13.86
C LYS A 25 -4.57 -18.22 12.67
N GLY A 26 -4.39 -19.50 12.95
CA GLY A 26 -4.04 -20.52 11.96
C GLY A 26 -2.54 -20.86 11.88
N TRP A 27 -1.67 -20.16 12.62
CA TRP A 27 -0.27 -20.55 12.74
C TRP A 27 -0.15 -21.89 13.51
N PRO A 28 0.47 -22.94 12.95
CA PRO A 28 0.38 -24.29 13.52
C PRO A 28 1.33 -24.53 14.71
N ASN A 29 2.41 -23.75 14.81
CA ASN A 29 3.42 -23.93 15.84
C ASN A 29 3.13 -23.01 17.03
N LYS A 30 3.52 -23.43 18.25
CA LYS A 30 3.48 -22.53 19.40
C LYS A 30 4.35 -21.28 19.14
N ILE A 31 3.76 -20.10 19.33
CA ILE A 31 4.49 -18.84 19.33
C ILE A 31 5.04 -18.64 20.75
N GLU A 32 6.35 -18.45 20.86
CA GLU A 32 6.99 -18.18 22.15
C GLU A 32 6.70 -16.77 22.62
N GLU A 33 6.84 -16.53 23.92
CA GLU A 33 6.84 -15.18 24.47
C GLU A 33 8.16 -14.95 25.20
N VAL A 34 8.72 -13.76 25.02
CA VAL A 34 9.89 -13.27 25.77
C VAL A 34 9.59 -11.86 26.26
N VAL A 35 9.78 -11.64 27.56
CA VAL A 35 9.56 -10.33 28.19
C VAL A 35 10.91 -9.71 28.47
N TYR A 36 11.15 -8.48 28.03
CA TYR A 36 12.31 -7.70 28.44
C TYR A 36 11.97 -6.89 29.68
N HIS A 37 12.73 -7.13 30.74
CA HIS A 37 12.60 -6.37 31.98
C HIS A 37 13.45 -5.11 31.93
N TRP A 38 12.95 -3.98 32.42
CA TRP A 38 13.71 -2.74 32.38
C TRP A 38 15.00 -2.83 33.20
N LYS A 39 15.96 -1.92 32.93
CA LYS A 39 17.32 -1.88 33.50
C LYS A 39 18.26 -2.89 32.81
N ASN A 40 19.01 -3.68 33.57
CA ASN A 40 20.17 -4.47 33.11
C ASN A 40 19.78 -5.88 32.61
N ASP A 41 18.68 -6.02 31.88
CA ASP A 41 18.12 -7.33 31.52
C ASP A 41 18.64 -7.92 30.20
N LYS A 42 19.46 -7.15 29.47
CA LYS A 42 19.98 -7.50 28.14
C LYS A 42 20.48 -8.95 28.05
N GLN A 43 21.36 -9.36 28.96
CA GLN A 43 21.99 -10.69 28.90
C GLN A 43 20.99 -11.82 29.17
N ARG A 44 20.07 -11.65 30.12
CA ARG A 44 19.04 -12.64 30.42
C ARG A 44 18.11 -12.81 29.22
N PHE A 45 17.66 -11.70 28.65
CA PHE A 45 16.80 -11.69 27.47
C PHE A 45 17.44 -12.44 26.29
N ILE A 46 18.71 -12.15 25.97
CA ILE A 46 19.44 -12.84 24.90
C ILE A 46 19.56 -14.35 25.17
N LYS A 47 19.91 -14.74 26.40
CA LYS A 47 19.98 -16.16 26.80
C LYS A 47 18.62 -16.85 26.64
N GLU A 48 17.54 -16.18 27.00
CA GLU A 48 16.19 -16.71 26.85
C GLU A 48 15.81 -16.92 25.37
N VAL A 49 16.06 -15.93 24.52
CA VAL A 49 15.80 -16.02 23.07
C VAL A 49 16.59 -17.18 22.43
N LYS A 50 17.88 -17.31 22.76
CA LYS A 50 18.74 -18.42 22.28
C LYS A 50 18.24 -19.78 22.77
N ARG A 51 17.91 -19.90 24.06
CA ARG A 51 17.38 -21.13 24.66
C ARG A 51 16.07 -21.57 23.99
N LYS A 52 15.19 -20.62 23.71
CA LYS A 52 13.91 -20.87 23.03
C LYS A 52 14.07 -21.12 21.53
N LYS A 53 15.25 -20.89 20.94
CA LYS A 53 15.56 -21.08 19.50
C LYS A 53 14.59 -20.29 18.61
N ILE A 54 14.34 -19.04 18.95
CA ILE A 54 13.41 -18.17 18.20
C ILE A 54 14.12 -17.68 16.93
N ASP A 55 13.47 -17.80 15.79
CA ASP A 55 13.96 -17.35 14.49
C ASP A 55 13.47 -15.93 14.17
N ILE A 56 12.24 -15.60 14.58
CA ILE A 56 11.60 -14.30 14.31
C ILE A 56 11.01 -13.75 15.60
N LEU A 57 11.41 -12.53 15.95
CA LEU A 57 10.89 -11.80 17.11
C LEU A 57 9.96 -10.66 16.66
N ILE A 58 8.73 -10.70 17.13
CA ILE A 58 7.64 -9.82 16.69
C ILE A 58 7.26 -8.87 17.83
N GLY A 59 7.37 -7.57 17.60
CA GLY A 59 6.99 -6.56 18.59
C GLY A 59 7.63 -5.20 18.35
N ASN A 60 6.86 -4.15 18.65
CA ASN A 60 7.39 -2.78 18.64
C ASN A 60 8.26 -2.55 19.88
N ILE A 61 9.39 -1.90 19.68
CA ILE A 61 10.34 -1.53 20.73
C ILE A 61 10.15 -0.04 21.05
N PRO A 62 9.91 0.32 22.32
CA PRO A 62 9.74 1.71 22.72
C PRO A 62 11.05 2.49 22.55
N ALA A 63 10.91 3.80 22.36
CA ALA A 63 12.03 4.72 22.14
C ALA A 63 13.15 4.59 23.20
N THR A 64 12.79 4.36 24.46
CA THR A 64 13.73 4.23 25.59
C THR A 64 14.55 2.96 25.56
N ALA A 65 14.07 1.90 24.90
CA ALA A 65 14.76 0.62 24.77
C ALA A 65 15.46 0.47 23.41
N TYR A 66 15.27 1.41 22.47
CA TYR A 66 15.75 1.29 21.09
C TYR A 66 17.25 0.97 21.00
N ASP A 67 18.09 1.76 21.68
CA ASP A 67 19.55 1.60 21.61
C ASP A 67 19.99 0.26 22.23
N THR A 68 19.37 -0.15 23.35
CA THR A 68 19.59 -1.47 23.96
C THR A 68 19.24 -2.60 22.98
N PHE A 69 18.12 -2.49 22.26
CA PHE A 69 17.74 -3.50 21.28
C PHE A 69 18.62 -3.51 20.04
N VAL A 70 19.21 -2.38 19.65
CA VAL A 70 20.26 -2.35 18.62
C VAL A 70 21.45 -3.19 19.05
N GLU A 71 21.89 -3.10 20.31
CA GLU A 71 22.94 -3.97 20.84
C GLU A 71 22.50 -5.44 20.89
N ILE A 72 21.28 -5.73 21.37
CA ILE A 72 20.71 -7.09 21.42
C ILE A 72 20.69 -7.72 20.03
N SER A 73 20.31 -6.96 18.99
CA SER A 73 20.25 -7.50 17.62
C SER A 73 21.62 -7.91 17.08
N LYS A 74 22.70 -7.23 17.49
CA LYS A 74 24.07 -7.61 17.13
C LYS A 74 24.49 -8.93 17.77
N GLU A 75 23.99 -9.22 18.98
CA GLU A 75 24.25 -10.48 19.70
C GLU A 75 23.32 -11.63 19.26
N LEU A 76 22.31 -11.33 18.42
CA LEU A 76 21.33 -12.25 17.86
C LEU A 76 21.27 -12.14 16.32
N PRO A 77 22.39 -12.34 15.59
CA PRO A 77 22.45 -12.07 14.14
C PRO A 77 21.54 -12.97 13.29
N HIS A 78 21.13 -14.12 13.82
CA HIS A 78 20.23 -15.06 13.13
C HIS A 78 18.74 -14.77 13.38
N VAL A 79 18.41 -13.85 14.28
CA VAL A 79 17.03 -13.55 14.66
C VAL A 79 16.53 -12.35 13.85
N ARG A 80 15.43 -12.53 13.11
CA ARG A 80 14.77 -11.43 12.41
C ARG A 80 13.85 -10.67 13.40
N PHE A 81 14.12 -9.39 13.59
CA PHE A 81 13.21 -8.49 14.31
C PHE A 81 12.14 -7.96 13.36
N VAL A 82 10.88 -8.04 13.78
CA VAL A 82 9.72 -7.56 13.00
C VAL A 82 8.87 -6.63 13.89
N PRO A 83 8.83 -5.33 13.59
CA PRO A 83 9.52 -4.66 12.49
C PRO A 83 11.03 -4.61 12.75
N SER A 84 11.82 -4.47 11.69
CA SER A 84 13.27 -4.31 11.84
C SER A 84 13.64 -3.10 12.71
N LEU A 85 14.77 -3.14 13.41
CA LEU A 85 15.21 -1.96 14.19
C LEU A 85 15.45 -0.74 13.31
N GLN A 86 15.81 -0.95 12.04
CA GLN A 86 15.96 0.12 11.07
C GLN A 86 14.61 0.79 10.77
N SER A 87 13.54 0.03 10.55
CA SER A 87 12.22 0.60 10.31
C SER A 87 11.71 1.33 11.57
N GLN A 88 12.03 0.83 12.75
CA GLN A 88 11.66 1.47 14.02
C GLN A 88 12.45 2.74 14.37
N PHE A 89 13.42 3.16 13.54
CA PHE A 89 14.27 4.34 13.83
C PHE A 89 13.45 5.62 14.09
N SER A 90 12.37 5.83 13.35
CA SER A 90 11.53 7.02 13.51
C SER A 90 10.71 7.00 14.80
N ASN A 91 10.50 5.83 15.41
CA ASN A 91 9.78 5.68 16.69
C ASN A 91 10.56 6.34 17.87
N LYS A 92 11.88 6.52 17.73
CA LYS A 92 12.76 6.99 18.82
C LYS A 92 12.44 8.42 19.26
N SER A 93 12.21 9.33 18.31
CA SER A 93 11.93 10.74 18.63
C SER A 93 11.41 11.51 17.41
N LYS A 94 10.85 12.70 17.65
CA LYS A 94 10.47 13.63 16.56
C LYS A 94 11.68 14.10 15.74
N GLN A 95 12.86 14.17 16.36
CA GLN A 95 14.11 14.41 15.65
C GLN A 95 14.47 13.27 14.70
N ASN A 96 14.27 12.01 15.11
CA ASN A 96 14.54 10.86 14.25
C ASN A 96 13.63 10.84 13.03
N VAL A 97 12.35 11.22 13.16
CA VAL A 97 11.45 11.44 12.00
C VAL A 97 12.05 12.46 11.03
N THR A 98 12.56 13.60 11.53
CA THR A 98 13.20 14.62 10.68
C THR A 98 14.47 14.11 9.99
N LEU A 99 15.33 13.39 10.72
CA LEU A 99 16.55 12.82 10.17
C LEU A 99 16.25 11.78 9.10
N PHE A 100 15.26 10.92 9.34
CA PHE A 100 14.74 9.95 8.38
C PHE A 100 14.25 10.64 7.11
N CYS A 101 13.36 11.63 7.23
CA CYS A 101 12.82 12.33 6.07
C CYS A 101 13.91 13.04 5.26
N LYS A 102 14.88 13.70 5.93
CA LYS A 102 16.01 14.36 5.25
C LYS A 102 16.90 13.36 4.50
N LYS A 103 17.24 12.22 5.13
CA LYS A 103 18.06 11.18 4.52
C LYS A 103 17.43 10.63 3.24
N HIS A 104 16.12 10.45 3.25
CA HIS A 104 15.35 9.87 2.13
C HIS A 104 14.69 10.92 1.23
N LYS A 105 15.02 12.21 1.39
CA LYS A 105 14.47 13.33 0.61
C LYS A 105 12.93 13.39 0.61
N LEU A 106 12.30 12.96 1.70
CA LEU A 106 10.85 13.00 1.88
C LEU A 106 10.42 14.41 2.28
N ASN A 107 9.25 14.83 1.79
CA ASN A 107 8.68 16.14 2.12
C ASN A 107 8.32 16.20 3.61
N ILE A 108 8.99 17.10 4.34
CA ILE A 108 8.77 17.40 5.76
C ILE A 108 8.74 18.93 5.90
N PRO A 109 7.94 19.51 6.82
CA PRO A 109 8.00 20.95 7.03
C PRO A 109 9.41 21.34 7.47
N LYS A 110 9.86 22.54 7.09
CA LYS A 110 11.24 22.98 7.32
C LYS A 110 11.55 22.98 8.82
N THR A 111 12.40 22.05 9.24
CA THR A 111 12.76 21.85 10.65
C THR A 111 14.22 22.20 10.93
N LYS A 112 14.44 22.91 12.04
CA LYS A 112 15.74 23.13 12.67
C LYS A 112 15.74 22.59 14.10
N ILE A 113 16.89 22.07 14.51
CA ILE A 113 17.09 21.42 15.80
C ILE A 113 18.36 22.00 16.41
N PHE A 114 18.26 22.54 17.61
CA PHE A 114 19.37 23.22 18.29
C PHE A 114 19.54 22.66 19.70
N TYR A 115 20.75 22.19 20.02
CA TYR A 115 21.14 21.86 21.40
C TYR A 115 21.72 23.07 22.15
N ASP A 116 22.28 24.02 21.39
CA ASP A 116 22.79 25.29 21.90
C ASP A 116 21.68 26.36 21.86
N THR A 117 21.28 26.82 23.04
CA THR A 117 20.21 27.80 23.24
C THR A 117 20.55 29.17 22.64
N LYS A 118 21.82 29.58 22.63
CA LYS A 118 22.25 30.86 22.04
C LYS A 118 22.10 30.81 20.51
N LYS A 119 22.52 29.70 19.89
CA LYS A 119 22.35 29.48 18.45
C LYS A 119 20.87 29.41 18.06
N ALA A 120 20.05 28.74 18.87
CA ALA A 120 18.61 28.67 18.68
C ALA A 120 17.98 30.06 18.68
N ASN A 121 18.26 30.87 19.72
CA ASN A 121 17.74 32.23 19.85
C ASN A 121 18.16 33.13 18.69
N LYS A 122 19.42 33.07 18.25
CA LYS A 122 19.88 33.83 17.08
C LYS A 122 19.12 33.45 15.81
N TYR A 123 18.84 32.17 15.58
CA TYR A 123 18.04 31.71 14.45
C TYR A 123 16.59 32.18 14.55
N LEU A 124 15.95 31.96 15.70
CA LEU A 124 14.55 32.31 15.93
C LEU A 124 14.30 33.82 15.80
N GLN A 125 15.22 34.65 16.27
CA GLN A 125 15.11 36.09 16.19
C GLN A 125 15.37 36.65 14.77
N LYS A 126 16.38 36.11 14.06
CA LYS A 126 16.90 36.75 12.83
C LYS A 126 16.57 36.03 11.52
N LYS A 127 16.17 34.75 11.56
CA LYS A 127 16.05 33.89 10.37
C LYS A 127 14.76 33.08 10.27
N ALA A 128 14.09 32.80 11.38
CA ALA A 128 12.86 32.01 11.36
C ALA A 128 11.72 32.78 10.69
N LYS A 129 10.84 32.06 9.98
CA LYS A 129 9.63 32.61 9.37
C LYS A 129 8.43 32.21 10.23
N TYR A 130 7.74 33.18 10.82
CA TYR A 130 6.59 32.88 11.67
C TYR A 130 5.30 32.67 10.84
N PRO A 131 4.36 31.83 11.32
CA PRO A 131 4.40 31.10 12.59
C PRO A 131 5.32 29.87 12.62
N GLN A 132 5.77 29.51 13.82
CA GLN A 132 6.61 28.34 14.07
C GLN A 132 5.90 27.35 15.00
N ILE A 133 6.20 26.06 14.83
CA ILE A 133 5.81 24.98 15.73
C ILE A 133 7.02 24.56 16.55
N ILE A 134 6.94 24.71 17.87
CA ILE A 134 7.95 24.26 18.83
C ILE A 134 7.50 22.94 19.43
N LYS A 135 8.35 21.92 19.37
CA LYS A 135 8.03 20.57 19.87
C LYS A 135 9.07 20.11 20.90
N ARG A 136 8.67 19.30 21.88
CA ARG A 136 9.62 18.52 22.67
C ARG A 136 10.10 17.32 21.84
N SER A 137 11.40 17.16 21.64
CA SER A 137 11.94 16.08 20.80
C SER A 137 11.69 14.68 21.39
N TYR A 138 11.94 14.54 22.70
CA TYR A 138 11.77 13.31 23.46
C TYR A 138 10.57 13.42 24.39
N GLY A 139 9.63 12.49 24.28
CA GLY A 139 8.52 12.41 25.22
C GLY A 139 7.47 11.39 24.76
N PRO A 140 6.65 10.88 25.69
CA PRO A 140 5.54 10.00 25.37
C PRO A 140 4.56 10.69 24.41
N SER A 141 4.27 10.04 23.28
CA SER A 141 3.35 10.51 22.22
C SER A 141 1.91 10.67 22.70
N ASN A 142 1.54 10.00 23.81
CA ASN A 142 0.15 9.86 24.25
C ASN A 142 -0.41 11.08 25.00
N TYR A 143 0.39 12.12 25.25
CA TYR A 143 -0.05 13.35 25.94
C TYR A 143 -0.68 14.39 25.00
N GLY A 144 -1.46 13.93 24.00
CA GLY A 144 -2.41 14.77 23.27
C GLY A 144 -1.90 16.15 22.82
N GLY A 145 -0.70 16.22 22.23
CA GLY A 145 -0.15 17.48 21.72
C GLY A 145 0.33 18.49 22.78
N TYR A 146 0.30 18.18 24.08
CA TYR A 146 0.79 19.06 25.18
C TYR A 146 2.23 19.59 24.96
N TYR A 147 3.04 18.80 24.26
CA TYR A 147 4.43 19.12 23.94
C TYR A 147 4.62 19.78 22.57
N VAL A 148 3.55 20.26 21.96
CA VAL A 148 3.54 20.86 20.63
C VAL A 148 2.87 22.23 20.75
N HIS A 149 3.61 23.28 20.42
CA HIS A 149 3.16 24.66 20.62
C HIS A 149 3.29 25.43 19.32
N LYS A 150 2.21 26.10 18.90
CA LYS A 150 2.26 27.12 17.84
C LYS A 150 2.61 28.46 18.47
N VAL A 151 3.59 29.15 17.89
CA VAL A 151 4.00 30.50 18.29
C VAL A 151 4.00 31.40 17.07
N ASP A 152 3.40 32.58 17.19
CA ASP A 152 3.19 33.49 16.06
C ASP A 152 4.30 34.54 15.93
N ASN A 153 5.16 34.68 16.94
CA ASN A 153 6.30 35.61 16.91
C ASN A 153 7.44 35.21 17.88
N TYR A 154 8.56 35.93 17.80
CA TYR A 154 9.73 35.69 18.64
C TYR A 154 9.49 35.95 20.13
N LYS A 155 8.64 36.92 20.49
CA LYS A 155 8.33 37.24 21.89
C LYS A 155 7.63 36.06 22.57
N GLU A 156 6.62 35.48 21.91
CA GLU A 156 5.95 34.25 22.36
C GLU A 156 6.91 33.06 22.41
N THR A 157 7.76 32.90 21.39
CA THR A 157 8.75 31.82 21.35
C THR A 157 9.69 31.88 22.56
N LYS A 158 10.21 33.07 22.87
CA LYS A 158 11.11 33.27 24.01
C LYS A 158 10.41 32.93 25.33
N LYS A 159 9.20 33.45 25.55
CA LYS A 159 8.39 33.16 26.74
C LYS A 159 8.18 31.64 26.91
N LEU A 160 7.82 30.94 25.83
CA LEU A 160 7.62 29.49 25.85
C LEU A 160 8.92 28.72 26.18
N LEU A 161 10.04 29.10 25.58
CA LEU A 161 11.32 28.43 25.81
C LEU A 161 11.86 28.68 27.23
N ASP A 162 11.65 29.86 27.79
CA ASP A 162 12.02 30.20 29.17
C ASP A 162 11.20 29.40 30.19
N GLU A 163 9.91 29.18 29.90
CA GLU A 163 9.00 28.39 30.75
C GLU A 163 9.26 26.88 30.63
N LYS A 164 9.26 26.35 29.40
CA LYS A 164 9.28 24.89 29.16
C LYS A 164 10.68 24.29 29.12
N LYS A 165 11.73 25.10 28.89
CA LYS A 165 13.14 24.71 28.89
C LYS A 165 13.45 23.46 28.05
N TYR A 166 12.83 23.34 26.88
CA TYR A 166 13.01 22.17 26.01
C TYR A 166 14.44 22.08 25.46
N ILE A 167 15.03 20.89 25.58
CA ILE A 167 16.33 20.53 25.00
C ILE A 167 16.19 19.18 24.28
N PRO A 168 16.58 19.07 22.99
CA PRO A 168 16.92 20.18 22.09
C PRO A 168 15.70 21.06 21.78
N ILE A 169 15.96 22.31 21.37
CA ILE A 169 14.94 23.20 20.81
C ILE A 169 14.65 22.71 19.39
N TYR A 170 13.53 22.01 19.24
CA TYR A 170 13.00 21.55 17.96
C TYR A 170 11.99 22.58 17.46
N THR A 171 12.29 23.22 16.33
CA THR A 171 11.47 24.27 15.72
C THR A 171 11.20 23.95 14.27
N GLN A 172 9.96 24.15 13.83
CA GLN A 172 9.48 23.74 12.52
C GLN A 172 8.55 24.81 11.94
N ASP A 173 8.66 25.11 10.64
CA ASP A 173 7.74 26.03 9.96
C ASP A 173 6.30 25.51 10.08
N ALA A 174 5.38 26.37 10.52
CA ALA A 174 3.97 26.01 10.61
C ALA A 174 3.36 25.91 9.20
N ILE A 175 2.70 24.79 8.93
CA ILE A 175 1.96 24.61 7.69
C ILE A 175 0.53 25.10 7.90
N LYS A 176 0.04 25.96 7.00
CA LYS A 176 -1.38 26.27 6.89
C LYS A 176 -2.10 25.03 6.38
N LEU A 177 -2.71 24.27 7.28
CA LEU A 177 -3.39 23.01 6.96
C LEU A 177 -4.60 23.27 6.05
N LYS A 178 -4.73 22.46 5.01
CA LYS A 178 -5.97 22.36 4.23
C LYS A 178 -7.05 21.81 5.17
N ASP A 179 -8.20 22.47 5.20
CA ASP A 179 -9.38 22.08 5.99
C ASP A 179 -9.13 21.90 7.51
N ASN A 180 -8.05 22.51 8.03
CA ASN A 180 -7.63 22.40 9.44
C ASN A 180 -7.49 20.96 9.96
N GLY A 181 -7.21 20.01 9.05
CA GLY A 181 -7.05 18.61 9.37
C GLY A 181 -5.69 18.07 8.97
N ASP A 182 -5.34 16.92 9.55
CA ASP A 182 -4.22 16.11 9.10
C ASP A 182 -4.71 14.70 8.73
N ILE A 183 -3.95 13.99 7.91
CA ILE A 183 -4.34 12.70 7.36
C ILE A 183 -3.52 11.61 8.04
N ARG A 184 -4.20 10.64 8.65
CA ARG A 184 -3.60 9.38 9.09
C ARG A 184 -3.63 8.41 7.93
N VAL A 185 -2.49 7.83 7.55
CA VAL A 185 -2.41 6.72 6.59
C VAL A 185 -1.72 5.55 7.27
N MET A 186 -2.33 4.36 7.23
CA MET A 186 -1.77 3.10 7.71
C MET A 186 -1.50 2.18 6.52
N LEU A 187 -0.35 1.53 6.51
CA LEU A 187 0.13 0.69 5.42
C LEU A 187 0.56 -0.68 5.93
N ILE A 188 0.32 -1.69 5.10
CA ILE A 188 0.79 -3.08 5.28
C ILE A 188 1.44 -3.50 3.96
N GLY A 189 2.67 -4.02 4.01
CA GLY A 189 3.41 -4.38 2.79
C GLY A 189 3.57 -3.21 1.82
N HIS A 190 3.72 -1.99 2.34
CA HIS A 190 3.75 -0.73 1.58
C HIS A 190 2.45 -0.34 0.85
N LYS A 191 1.36 -1.12 0.97
CA LYS A 191 0.03 -0.76 0.45
C LYS A 191 -0.76 0.01 1.50
N PRO A 192 -1.37 1.18 1.19
CA PRO A 192 -2.32 1.83 2.08
C PRO A 192 -3.54 0.93 2.33
N VAL A 193 -3.83 0.66 3.60
CA VAL A 193 -4.97 -0.18 4.02
C VAL A 193 -6.03 0.60 4.78
N CYS A 194 -5.67 1.78 5.30
CA CYS A 194 -6.60 2.68 5.97
C CYS A 194 -6.09 4.11 5.85
N ALA A 195 -6.95 5.04 5.47
CA ALA A 195 -6.63 6.46 5.50
C ALA A 195 -7.84 7.29 5.92
N PHE A 196 -7.61 8.32 6.74
CA PHE A 196 -8.68 9.22 7.16
C PHE A 196 -8.13 10.59 7.56
N TRP A 197 -8.92 11.61 7.28
CA TRP A 197 -8.77 12.94 7.87
C TRP A 197 -9.07 12.89 9.35
N ARG A 198 -8.28 13.64 10.11
CA ARG A 198 -8.49 13.96 11.51
C ARG A 198 -8.63 15.47 11.61
N TYR A 199 -9.80 15.93 12.03
CA TYR A 199 -10.06 17.35 12.22
C TYR A 199 -9.95 17.71 13.70
N ALA A 200 -9.37 18.88 13.97
CA ALA A 200 -9.42 19.47 15.30
C ALA A 200 -10.85 19.93 15.62
N LYS A 201 -11.19 20.07 16.90
CA LYS A 201 -12.45 20.70 17.30
C LYS A 201 -12.48 22.16 16.84
N LYS A 202 -13.69 22.73 16.73
CA LYS A 202 -13.87 24.17 16.51
C LYS A 202 -13.10 24.91 17.62
N ASP A 203 -12.19 25.80 17.23
CA ASP A 203 -11.28 26.61 18.08
C ASP A 203 -10.01 25.92 18.64
N GLU A 204 -9.75 24.65 18.30
CA GLU A 204 -8.46 23.98 18.59
C GLU A 204 -7.64 23.77 17.30
N TRP A 205 -6.31 23.89 17.39
CA TRP A 205 -5.42 23.68 16.23
C TRP A 205 -4.79 22.28 16.20
N ILE A 206 -4.97 21.48 17.25
CA ILE A 206 -4.39 20.14 17.40
C ILE A 206 -5.44 19.10 16.99
N THR A 207 -5.09 18.24 16.05
CA THR A 207 -5.99 17.30 15.35
C THR A 207 -6.03 15.90 15.97
N ASN A 208 -5.54 15.73 17.20
CA ASN A 208 -5.46 14.40 17.81
C ASN A 208 -6.85 13.83 18.14
N THR A 209 -7.16 12.67 17.55
CA THR A 209 -8.44 11.97 17.71
C THR A 209 -8.72 11.50 19.14
N SER A 210 -7.68 11.37 19.99
CA SER A 210 -7.83 11.04 21.42
C SER A 210 -8.45 12.17 22.25
N GLN A 211 -8.65 13.37 21.69
CA GLN A 211 -9.25 14.54 22.36
C GLN A 211 -10.64 14.92 21.79
N GLY A 212 -11.25 14.02 21.00
CA GLY A 212 -12.61 14.20 20.48
C GLY A 212 -12.72 14.95 19.15
N GLY A 213 -11.67 14.89 18.32
CA GLY A 213 -11.72 15.33 16.92
C GLY A 213 -12.56 14.39 16.04
N SER A 214 -13.13 14.90 14.95
CA SER A 214 -13.91 14.10 14.00
C SER A 214 -13.01 13.40 12.97
N MET A 215 -13.45 12.24 12.48
CA MET A 215 -12.77 11.48 11.42
C MET A 215 -13.59 11.57 10.13
N SER A 216 -12.91 11.69 8.99
CA SER A 216 -13.54 11.56 7.66
C SER A 216 -12.72 10.69 6.75
N TYR A 217 -13.38 9.75 6.09
CA TYR A 217 -12.76 8.78 5.18
C TYR A 217 -12.79 9.23 3.72
N ASN A 218 -13.52 10.31 3.42
CA ASN A 218 -13.80 10.76 2.07
C ASN A 218 -12.68 11.67 1.53
N ASN A 219 -12.48 11.63 0.21
CA ASN A 219 -11.61 12.56 -0.52
C ASN A 219 -10.19 12.66 0.04
N ILE A 220 -9.57 11.51 0.35
CA ILE A 220 -8.16 11.46 0.75
C ILE A 220 -7.30 11.78 -0.48
N PRO A 221 -6.47 12.85 -0.45
CA PRO A 221 -5.64 13.23 -1.59
C PRO A 221 -4.61 12.15 -1.94
N MET A 222 -4.47 11.85 -3.24
CA MET A 222 -3.54 10.83 -3.73
C MET A 222 -2.09 11.13 -3.34
N ASN A 223 -1.68 12.40 -3.42
CA ASN A 223 -0.32 12.81 -3.04
C ASN A 223 0.03 12.55 -1.55
N ALA A 224 -0.97 12.42 -0.66
CA ALA A 224 -0.75 11.96 0.70
C ALA A 224 -0.47 10.46 0.76
N LEU A 225 -1.23 9.66 -0.01
CA LEU A 225 -1.04 8.22 -0.12
C LEU A 225 0.32 7.90 -0.71
N GLU A 226 0.70 8.55 -1.82
CA GLU A 226 2.02 8.41 -2.45
C GLU A 226 3.16 8.72 -1.47
N LEU A 227 3.08 9.83 -0.73
CA LEU A 227 4.10 10.20 0.25
C LEU A 227 4.19 9.18 1.40
N ALA A 228 3.06 8.61 1.82
CA ALA A 228 3.03 7.55 2.81
C ALA A 228 3.68 6.25 2.30
N VAL A 229 3.42 5.87 1.05
CA VAL A 229 4.05 4.72 0.37
C VAL A 229 5.56 4.92 0.25
N GLN A 230 6.01 6.10 -0.22
CA GLN A 230 7.42 6.44 -0.32
C GLN A 230 8.12 6.35 1.05
N SER A 231 7.48 6.87 2.11
CA SER A 231 7.97 6.77 3.49
C SER A 231 8.08 5.32 3.97
N SER A 232 7.06 4.50 3.72
CA SER A 232 7.04 3.09 4.12
C SER A 232 8.14 2.28 3.40
N LYS A 233 8.32 2.49 2.08
CA LYS A 233 9.39 1.85 1.29
C LYS A 233 10.78 2.30 1.77
N ALA A 234 10.95 3.58 2.06
CA ALA A 234 12.20 4.12 2.60
C ALA A 234 12.56 3.52 3.97
N ALA A 235 11.55 3.29 4.82
CA ALA A 235 11.71 2.63 6.12
C ALA A 235 11.93 1.11 6.00
N LYS A 236 11.56 0.50 4.87
CA LYS A 236 11.52 -0.96 4.67
C LYS A 236 10.65 -1.64 5.75
N ALA A 237 9.53 -1.02 6.08
CA ALA A 237 8.66 -1.48 7.16
C ALA A 237 7.59 -2.44 6.63
N GLU A 238 7.38 -3.56 7.33
CA GLU A 238 6.29 -4.51 7.06
C GLU A 238 4.91 -3.87 7.27
N TYR A 239 4.82 -2.99 8.27
CA TYR A 239 3.66 -2.17 8.53
C TYR A 239 4.09 -0.78 9.01
N TRP A 240 3.34 0.25 8.62
CA TRP A 240 3.75 1.63 8.78
C TRP A 240 2.54 2.52 9.00
N ALA A 241 2.71 3.64 9.71
CA ALA A 241 1.72 4.70 9.72
C ALA A 241 2.39 6.06 9.58
N CYS A 242 1.72 6.96 8.85
CA CYS A 242 2.13 8.34 8.63
C CYS A 242 1.00 9.29 9.03
N ASP A 243 1.40 10.42 9.61
CA ASP A 243 0.58 11.61 9.80
C ASP A 243 1.02 12.65 8.78
N ILE A 244 0.11 13.09 7.92
CA ILE A 244 0.42 13.92 6.76
C ILE A 244 -0.41 15.20 6.79
N ALA A 245 0.26 16.33 6.58
CA ALA A 245 -0.37 17.62 6.36
C ALA A 245 -0.43 17.95 4.87
N ILE A 246 -1.54 18.51 4.41
CA ILE A 246 -1.65 19.15 3.11
C ILE A 246 -1.55 20.66 3.29
N CYS A 247 -0.61 21.31 2.61
CA CYS A 247 -0.50 22.76 2.64
C CYS A 247 -1.62 23.40 1.81
N LYS A 248 -2.50 24.19 2.45
CA LYS A 248 -3.63 24.88 1.79
C LYS A 248 -3.20 25.73 0.59
N ASN A 249 -2.05 26.39 0.68
CA ASN A 249 -1.60 27.34 -0.34
C ASN A 249 -0.94 26.66 -1.55
N THR A 250 -0.30 25.50 -1.35
CA THR A 250 0.51 24.84 -2.39
C THR A 250 -0.03 23.49 -2.83
N GLY A 251 -1.01 22.93 -2.12
CA GLY A 251 -1.50 21.56 -2.32
C GLY A 251 -0.49 20.47 -1.93
N LYS A 252 0.74 20.82 -1.54
CA LYS A 252 1.83 19.88 -1.29
C LYS A 252 1.64 19.12 0.03
N ALA A 253 1.92 17.82 0.00
CA ALA A 253 1.89 16.93 1.15
C ALA A 253 3.22 16.96 1.94
N TYR A 254 3.12 16.90 3.26
CA TYR A 254 4.26 16.91 4.19
C TYR A 254 4.06 15.91 5.32
N ILE A 255 5.08 15.11 5.63
CA ILE A 255 5.09 14.20 6.78
C ILE A 255 5.20 15.02 8.07
N LEU A 256 4.24 14.85 8.97
CA LEU A 256 4.28 15.37 10.33
C LEU A 256 4.93 14.36 11.28
N GLU A 257 4.50 13.10 11.22
CA GLU A 257 5.02 11.98 12.01
C GLU A 257 4.95 10.68 11.19
N CYS A 258 5.82 9.70 11.49
CA CYS A 258 5.75 8.37 10.90
C CYS A 258 6.37 7.32 11.82
N ALA A 259 5.75 6.15 11.94
CA ALA A 259 6.15 5.12 12.90
C ALA A 259 5.60 3.73 12.54
N THR A 260 6.25 2.69 13.07
CA THR A 260 5.66 1.33 13.13
C THR A 260 4.76 1.16 14.35
N ALA A 261 4.93 2.00 15.38
CA ALA A 261 4.13 2.00 16.59
C ALA A 261 2.99 3.01 16.46
N PHE A 262 1.78 2.54 16.15
CA PHE A 262 0.60 3.39 16.00
C PHE A 262 -0.65 2.74 16.61
N ALA A 263 -1.66 3.54 16.95
CA ALA A 263 -2.95 3.01 17.36
C ALA A 263 -3.70 2.50 16.13
N ALA A 264 -4.13 1.24 16.17
CA ALA A 264 -4.81 0.56 15.07
C ALA A 264 -6.10 -0.08 15.57
N PHE A 265 -7.11 -0.11 14.72
CA PHE A 265 -8.31 -0.91 14.98
C PHE A 265 -7.94 -2.41 15.05
N PRO A 266 -8.71 -3.24 15.78
CA PRO A 266 -8.36 -4.64 15.94
C PRO A 266 -8.27 -5.41 14.62
N TYR A 267 -9.16 -5.17 13.65
CA TYR A 267 -9.09 -5.78 12.31
C TYR A 267 -7.81 -5.41 11.54
N ILE A 268 -7.26 -4.20 11.72
CA ILE A 268 -5.98 -3.81 11.09
C ILE A 268 -4.84 -4.66 11.66
N ARG A 269 -4.83 -4.93 12.97
CA ARG A 269 -3.84 -5.82 13.59
C ARG A 269 -3.97 -7.25 13.07
N ASP A 270 -5.19 -7.72 12.81
CA ASP A 270 -5.41 -9.03 12.18
C ASP A 270 -4.86 -9.08 10.75
N TRP A 271 -5.05 -8.03 9.95
CA TRP A 271 -4.48 -7.94 8.61
C TRP A 271 -2.95 -7.91 8.64
N ILE A 272 -2.35 -7.19 9.59
CA ILE A 272 -0.89 -7.23 9.78
C ILE A 272 -0.46 -8.66 10.12
N GLY A 273 -1.15 -9.33 11.04
CA GLY A 273 -0.88 -10.73 11.40
C GLY A 273 -0.95 -11.67 10.19
N GLN A 274 -1.99 -11.55 9.35
CA GLN A 274 -2.15 -12.33 8.12
C GLN A 274 -1.02 -12.07 7.11
N TYR A 275 -0.65 -10.81 6.91
CA TYR A 275 0.47 -10.43 6.05
C TYR A 275 1.80 -11.01 6.55
N LEU A 276 2.06 -10.92 7.86
CA LEU A 276 3.26 -11.47 8.47
C LEU A 276 3.31 -13.00 8.38
N MET A 277 2.18 -13.70 8.54
CA MET A 277 2.13 -15.15 8.32
C MET A 277 2.47 -15.53 6.88
N TRP A 278 1.96 -14.79 5.89
CA TRP A 278 2.33 -14.97 4.47
C TRP A 278 3.83 -14.77 4.25
N ASP A 279 4.40 -13.67 4.75
CA ASP A 279 5.83 -13.36 4.65
C ASP A 279 6.71 -14.44 5.32
N PHE A 280 6.44 -14.76 6.59
CA PHE A 280 7.26 -15.71 7.36
C PHE A 280 7.19 -17.13 6.82
N SER A 281 6.07 -17.49 6.20
CA SER A 281 5.88 -18.81 5.61
C SER A 281 6.31 -18.91 4.15
N LYS A 282 6.75 -17.79 3.54
CA LYS A 282 7.09 -17.69 2.11
C LYS A 282 5.95 -18.15 1.21
N GLY A 283 4.74 -17.66 1.49
CA GLY A 283 3.55 -17.92 0.67
C GLY A 283 2.72 -19.14 1.05
N LYS A 284 3.05 -19.87 2.13
CA LYS A 284 2.20 -20.99 2.59
C LYS A 284 0.82 -20.51 3.06
N PHE A 285 0.78 -19.38 3.76
CA PHE A 285 -0.47 -18.69 4.09
C PHE A 285 -0.84 -17.75 2.95
N LYS A 286 -2.14 -17.57 2.69
CA LYS A 286 -2.61 -16.63 1.67
C LYS A 286 -2.30 -15.19 2.09
N MET A 287 -1.83 -14.39 1.14
CA MET A 287 -1.68 -12.94 1.33
C MET A 287 -3.08 -12.32 1.55
N PRO A 288 -3.26 -11.44 2.55
CA PRO A 288 -4.54 -10.78 2.76
C PRO A 288 -4.89 -9.89 1.56
N HIS A 289 -6.12 -9.99 1.06
CA HIS A 289 -6.64 -9.08 0.04
C HIS A 289 -7.35 -7.91 0.72
N ILE A 290 -6.83 -6.70 0.50
CA ILE A 290 -7.37 -5.45 1.04
C ILE A 290 -7.49 -4.47 -0.12
N PRO A 291 -8.71 -4.21 -0.62
CA PRO A 291 -8.94 -3.23 -1.68
C PRO A 291 -8.48 -1.83 -1.27
N ILE A 292 -7.95 -1.07 -2.22
CA ILE A 292 -7.72 0.36 -2.01
C ILE A 292 -9.07 1.05 -1.74
N TYR A 293 -9.07 2.11 -0.93
CA TYR A 293 -10.28 2.81 -0.46
C TYR A 293 -11.28 1.99 0.36
N SER A 294 -10.96 0.75 0.75
CA SER A 294 -11.80 -0.06 1.65
C SER A 294 -12.18 0.65 2.95
N TRP A 295 -11.37 1.62 3.40
CA TRP A 295 -11.67 2.47 4.55
C TRP A 295 -12.88 3.40 4.35
N GLN A 296 -13.28 3.72 3.11
CA GLN A 296 -14.51 4.48 2.86
C GLN A 296 -15.75 3.66 3.22
N GLU A 297 -15.76 2.38 2.87
CA GLU A 297 -16.86 1.46 3.21
C GLU A 297 -16.85 1.11 4.70
N LEU A 298 -15.68 0.74 5.23
CA LEU A 298 -15.55 0.48 6.67
C LEU A 298 -15.86 1.72 7.50
N GLY A 299 -15.56 2.91 6.99
CA GLY A 299 -15.84 4.19 7.63
C GLY A 299 -17.33 4.53 7.78
N LYS A 300 -18.22 3.84 7.05
CA LYS A 300 -19.68 3.95 7.21
C LYS A 300 -20.19 3.18 8.43
N ILE A 301 -19.40 2.25 8.96
CA ILE A 301 -19.73 1.47 10.15
C ILE A 301 -19.50 2.32 11.39
N ASP A 302 -20.37 2.17 12.39
CA ASP A 302 -20.22 2.86 13.66
C ASP A 302 -18.85 2.60 14.31
N SER A 303 -18.23 3.66 14.83
CA SER A 303 -16.87 3.61 15.34
C SER A 303 -16.74 2.75 16.61
N SER A 304 -17.80 2.59 17.40
CA SER A 304 -17.79 1.70 18.57
C SER A 304 -17.76 0.23 18.14
N LEU A 305 -18.47 -0.11 17.06
CA LEU A 305 -18.44 -1.44 16.46
C LEU A 305 -17.10 -1.73 15.79
N LEU A 306 -16.54 -0.79 15.01
CA LEU A 306 -15.21 -0.95 14.41
C LEU A 306 -14.10 -1.21 15.43
N ARG A 307 -14.26 -0.74 16.67
CA ARG A 307 -13.32 -0.98 17.78
C ARG A 307 -13.39 -2.40 18.35
N THR A 308 -14.41 -3.18 18.00
CA THR A 308 -14.56 -4.58 18.45
C THR A 308 -14.44 -5.58 17.29
N LEU A 309 -14.70 -5.15 16.04
CA LEU A 309 -14.60 -6.01 14.87
C LEU A 309 -13.18 -6.57 14.65
N ARG A 310 -13.14 -7.88 14.39
CA ARG A 310 -11.94 -8.69 14.11
C ARG A 310 -12.15 -9.49 12.83
N HIS A 311 -11.07 -9.92 12.21
CA HIS A 311 -11.08 -10.87 11.09
C HIS A 311 -11.96 -10.48 9.89
N ILE A 312 -12.05 -9.19 9.59
CA ILE A 312 -12.68 -8.70 8.36
C ILE A 312 -11.88 -9.20 7.16
N GLY A 313 -12.54 -9.73 6.14
CA GLY A 313 -11.92 -10.15 4.89
C GLY A 313 -12.64 -9.53 3.70
N PHE A 314 -11.90 -9.29 2.62
CA PHE A 314 -12.47 -8.93 1.34
C PHE A 314 -12.28 -10.11 0.38
N SER A 315 -13.37 -10.57 -0.24
CA SER A 315 -13.27 -11.45 -1.38
C SER A 315 -12.64 -10.67 -2.54
N LYS A 316 -11.78 -11.34 -3.32
CA LYS A 316 -11.47 -10.83 -4.66
C LYS A 316 -12.78 -10.82 -5.44
N TYR A 317 -13.10 -9.69 -6.08
CA TYR A 317 -14.23 -9.66 -7.00
C TYR A 317 -14.00 -10.71 -8.08
N LYS A 318 -14.87 -11.72 -8.10
CA LYS A 318 -15.03 -12.60 -9.23
C LYS A 318 -16.28 -12.09 -9.94
N PRO A 319 -16.21 -11.65 -11.21
CA PRO A 319 -17.41 -11.32 -11.94
C PRO A 319 -18.34 -12.52 -11.88
N SER A 320 -19.57 -12.30 -11.42
CA SER A 320 -20.60 -13.32 -11.55
C SER A 320 -20.97 -13.37 -13.03
N PHE A 321 -20.89 -14.56 -13.62
CA PHE A 321 -21.32 -14.83 -14.99
C PHE A 321 -22.76 -15.36 -15.00
N ASP A 322 -23.59 -14.89 -14.07
CA ASP A 322 -25.02 -15.23 -13.96
C ASP A 322 -25.90 -14.52 -15.02
N GLY A 323 -25.29 -13.71 -15.90
CA GLY A 323 -25.96 -13.04 -17.00
C GLY A 323 -26.01 -13.80 -18.33
N GLU A 324 -25.32 -14.93 -18.46
CA GLU A 324 -25.33 -15.76 -19.66
C GLU A 324 -24.99 -17.19 -19.24
N TRP A 325 -25.63 -18.19 -19.81
CA TRP A 325 -25.77 -19.58 -19.31
C TRP A 325 -27.04 -19.80 -18.48
N TYR A 326 -28.18 -19.65 -19.16
CA TYR A 326 -29.30 -20.59 -18.96
C TYR A 326 -28.75 -22.00 -19.19
N LEU A 327 -28.27 -22.65 -18.13
CA LEU A 327 -28.00 -24.08 -18.14
C LEU A 327 -29.37 -24.77 -18.06
N ASN A 328 -29.79 -25.38 -19.18
CA ASN A 328 -30.91 -26.31 -19.23
C ASN A 328 -30.55 -27.65 -18.56
N ASP A 329 -29.98 -27.64 -17.36
CA ASP A 329 -29.86 -28.85 -16.55
C ASP A 329 -31.09 -28.92 -15.64
N LEU A 330 -32.12 -29.58 -16.17
CA LEU A 330 -33.21 -30.12 -15.36
C LEU A 330 -32.67 -31.35 -14.63
N ASP A 331 -32.77 -31.30 -13.31
CA ASP A 331 -32.66 -32.40 -12.35
C ASP A 331 -31.40 -32.38 -11.47
N ILE A 332 -31.31 -31.37 -10.61
CA ILE A 332 -30.56 -31.46 -9.37
C ILE A 332 -31.60 -31.47 -8.26
N GLY A 333 -31.87 -32.66 -7.70
CA GLY A 333 -32.84 -32.87 -6.64
C GLY A 333 -32.55 -32.02 -5.41
N PHE A 334 -33.15 -30.83 -5.38
CA PHE A 334 -33.32 -30.00 -4.20
C PHE A 334 -34.77 -30.16 -3.75
N ASP A 335 -34.97 -30.79 -2.59
CA ASP A 335 -36.28 -30.94 -1.97
C ASP A 335 -36.65 -29.59 -1.32
N MET A 336 -37.24 -28.69 -2.11
CA MET A 336 -37.74 -27.41 -1.63
C MET A 336 -39.17 -27.58 -1.09
N GLN A 337 -39.41 -27.12 0.13
CA GLN A 337 -40.78 -27.04 0.67
C GLN A 337 -41.55 -25.90 0.01
N GLU A 338 -42.84 -26.14 -0.28
CA GLU A 338 -43.71 -25.14 -0.87
C GLU A 338 -43.88 -23.95 0.10
N VAL A 339 -43.49 -22.74 -0.35
CA VAL A 339 -43.72 -21.51 0.43
C VAL A 339 -45.22 -21.17 0.46
N SER A 340 -45.72 -20.76 1.62
CA SER A 340 -47.10 -20.28 1.75
C SER A 340 -47.39 -19.10 0.82
N LYS A 341 -48.53 -19.16 0.11
CA LYS A 341 -48.95 -18.10 -0.82
C LYS A 341 -49.10 -16.77 -0.09
N SER A 342 -48.42 -15.73 -0.58
CA SER A 342 -48.61 -14.37 -0.11
C SER A 342 -50.05 -13.92 -0.34
N LYS A 343 -50.61 -13.17 0.61
CA LYS A 343 -51.87 -12.45 0.48
C LYS A 343 -51.57 -10.99 0.17
N ASP A 344 -52.48 -10.31 -0.51
CA ASP A 344 -52.34 -8.85 -0.76
C ASP A 344 -52.24 -8.04 0.55
N SER A 345 -52.77 -8.56 1.65
CA SER A 345 -52.62 -7.98 3.00
C SER A 345 -51.20 -8.01 3.56
N ASP A 346 -50.31 -8.83 3.00
CA ASP A 346 -48.94 -8.98 3.46
C ASP A 346 -48.04 -7.83 2.95
N PHE A 347 -48.56 -7.00 2.03
CA PHE A 347 -47.84 -5.87 1.44
C PHE A 347 -48.38 -4.53 2.00
N PRO A 348 -47.51 -3.62 2.46
CA PRO A 348 -47.94 -2.28 2.86
C PRO A 348 -48.43 -1.49 1.64
N GLU A 349 -49.41 -0.60 1.84
CA GLU A 349 -49.95 0.22 0.74
C GLU A 349 -48.86 1.05 0.06
N PRO A 350 -48.73 0.98 -1.28
CA PRO A 350 -47.70 1.70 -2.00
C PRO A 350 -47.93 3.21 -1.94
N ILE A 351 -46.90 3.96 -1.56
CA ILE A 351 -46.89 5.42 -1.63
C ILE A 351 -47.08 5.83 -3.10
N LYS A 352 -48.16 6.56 -3.41
CA LYS A 352 -48.40 7.11 -4.76
C LYS A 352 -47.33 8.16 -5.10
N ILE A 353 -46.23 7.73 -5.70
CA ILE A 353 -45.24 8.61 -6.31
C ILE A 353 -45.91 9.28 -7.51
N LYS A 354 -46.05 10.61 -7.49
CA LYS A 354 -46.49 11.39 -8.67
C LYS A 354 -45.54 11.08 -9.82
N THR A 355 -46.10 10.62 -10.92
CA THR A 355 -45.44 10.18 -12.14
C THR A 355 -44.46 11.25 -12.64
N LEU A 356 -43.16 11.00 -12.51
CA LEU A 356 -42.14 11.72 -13.27
C LEU A 356 -42.30 11.31 -14.74
N GLN A 357 -42.67 12.25 -15.61
CA GLN A 357 -42.70 12.03 -17.06
C GLN A 357 -41.28 11.67 -17.52
N LYS A 358 -41.09 10.40 -17.91
CA LYS A 358 -39.89 9.93 -18.58
C LYS A 358 -39.96 10.32 -20.06
N ASN A 359 -39.37 11.47 -20.41
CA ASN A 359 -39.02 11.75 -21.80
C ASN A 359 -37.72 10.99 -22.12
N PHE A 360 -37.85 9.75 -22.60
CA PHE A 360 -36.74 9.07 -23.28
C PHE A 360 -36.98 9.15 -24.78
N ASP A 361 -36.21 10.01 -25.45
CA ASP A 361 -36.11 10.02 -26.91
C ASP A 361 -35.56 8.68 -27.40
N LYS A 362 -36.44 7.85 -27.97
CA LYS A 362 -36.11 6.56 -28.61
C LYS A 362 -35.44 6.71 -29.99
N GLN A 363 -34.99 7.90 -30.38
CA GLN A 363 -34.45 8.19 -31.72
C GLN A 363 -33.06 8.82 -31.71
N LYS A 364 -32.18 8.50 -30.76
CA LYS A 364 -30.75 8.59 -31.03
C LYS A 364 -30.30 7.30 -31.72
N LYS A 365 -30.12 7.38 -33.04
CA LYS A 365 -29.26 6.43 -33.77
C LYS A 365 -27.95 6.34 -32.98
N SER A 366 -27.51 5.12 -32.69
CA SER A 366 -26.16 4.89 -32.17
C SER A 366 -25.19 5.43 -33.21
N ASP A 367 -24.57 6.57 -32.92
CA ASP A 367 -23.32 6.91 -33.58
C ASP A 367 -22.38 5.73 -33.33
N ASP A 368 -21.92 5.11 -34.42
CA ASP A 368 -20.93 4.05 -34.38
C ASP A 368 -19.65 4.68 -33.84
N PHE A 369 -19.51 4.68 -32.52
CA PHE A 369 -18.29 5.14 -31.85
C PHE A 369 -17.23 4.11 -32.19
N ASP A 370 -16.41 4.44 -33.18
CA ASP A 370 -15.23 3.70 -33.57
C ASP A 370 -14.29 3.62 -32.36
N LEU A 371 -14.46 2.57 -31.54
CA LEU A 371 -13.70 2.35 -30.31
C LEU A 371 -12.25 2.13 -30.71
N LYS A 372 -11.42 3.15 -30.49
CA LYS A 372 -9.98 3.08 -30.70
C LYS A 372 -9.42 1.91 -29.89
N LYS A 373 -9.02 0.84 -30.58
CA LYS A 373 -8.41 -0.34 -29.97
C LYS A 373 -7.14 0.03 -29.22
N LEU A 374 -6.91 -0.62 -28.07
CA LEU A 374 -5.84 -0.31 -27.14
C LEU A 374 -4.61 -1.18 -27.43
N ASN A 375 -3.46 -0.55 -27.66
CA ASN A 375 -2.18 -1.26 -27.69
C ASN A 375 -1.50 -1.17 -26.31
N LEU A 376 -1.41 -2.29 -25.59
CA LEU A 376 -0.93 -2.33 -24.20
C LEU A 376 0.52 -1.86 -24.04
N ASN A 377 1.38 -2.08 -25.04
CA ASN A 377 2.79 -1.68 -24.95
C ASN A 377 2.98 -0.16 -24.91
N ASN A 378 2.02 0.58 -25.47
CA ASN A 378 2.05 2.05 -25.56
C ASN A 378 0.96 2.71 -24.71
N ALA A 379 0.14 1.92 -24.00
CA ALA A 379 -0.97 2.38 -23.21
C ALA A 379 -0.50 3.07 -21.93
N SER A 380 -1.12 4.20 -21.58
CA SER A 380 -0.97 4.75 -20.23
C SER A 380 -1.71 3.89 -19.20
N LEU A 381 -1.35 4.02 -17.93
CA LEU A 381 -2.08 3.35 -16.84
C LEU A 381 -3.58 3.68 -16.89
N THR A 382 -3.92 4.93 -17.22
CA THR A 382 -5.31 5.36 -17.40
C THR A 382 -6.00 4.66 -18.57
N ASP A 383 -5.29 4.39 -19.66
CA ASP A 383 -5.87 3.66 -20.79
C ASP A 383 -6.10 2.19 -20.44
N ILE A 384 -5.16 1.55 -19.73
CA ILE A 384 -5.33 0.17 -19.25
C ILE A 384 -6.53 0.06 -18.31
N MET A 385 -6.73 1.06 -17.44
CA MET A 385 -7.90 1.12 -16.54
C MET A 385 -9.24 1.22 -17.27
N THR A 386 -9.27 1.56 -18.56
CA THR A 386 -10.52 1.56 -19.34
C THR A 386 -10.98 0.15 -19.74
N LEU A 387 -10.11 -0.86 -19.63
CA LEU A 387 -10.48 -2.23 -19.97
C LEU A 387 -11.59 -2.75 -19.04
N TYR A 388 -12.50 -3.55 -19.63
CA TYR A 388 -13.63 -4.11 -18.91
C TYR A 388 -13.18 -4.91 -17.69
N ALA A 389 -13.83 -4.64 -16.54
CA ALA A 389 -13.54 -5.26 -15.25
C ALA A 389 -12.07 -5.12 -14.78
N MET A 390 -11.33 -4.13 -15.30
CA MET A 390 -9.96 -3.88 -14.88
C MET A 390 -9.90 -3.38 -13.43
N GLN A 391 -9.09 -4.07 -12.62
CA GLN A 391 -8.77 -3.65 -11.25
C GLN A 391 -7.50 -2.81 -11.24
N GLU A 392 -7.40 -1.84 -10.33
CA GLU A 392 -6.23 -0.96 -10.25
C GLU A 392 -4.94 -1.75 -10.00
N GLU A 393 -4.98 -2.79 -9.15
CA GLU A 393 -3.81 -3.65 -8.92
C GLU A 393 -3.36 -4.39 -10.18
N LEU A 394 -4.32 -4.89 -10.97
CA LEU A 394 -4.04 -5.59 -12.21
C LEU A 394 -3.54 -4.63 -13.30
N ALA A 395 -4.08 -3.42 -13.35
CA ALA A 395 -3.60 -2.38 -14.26
C ALA A 395 -2.14 -2.01 -13.96
N VAL A 396 -1.77 -1.90 -12.68
CA VAL A 396 -0.37 -1.68 -12.27
C VAL A 396 0.50 -2.89 -12.59
N GLU A 397 0.01 -4.11 -12.36
CA GLU A 397 0.75 -5.35 -12.68
C GLU A 397 1.04 -5.46 -14.18
N ILE A 398 0.04 -5.17 -15.04
CA ILE A 398 0.22 -5.10 -16.50
C ILE A 398 1.20 -3.97 -16.85
N HIS A 399 1.08 -2.80 -16.21
CA HIS A 399 1.96 -1.65 -16.46
C HIS A 399 3.43 -1.92 -16.08
N ASP A 400 3.68 -2.65 -15.00
CA ASP A 400 5.02 -3.08 -14.60
C ASP A 400 5.55 -4.17 -15.55
N TYR A 401 4.68 -5.10 -15.98
CA TYR A 401 5.02 -6.16 -16.92
C TYR A 401 5.53 -5.61 -18.26
N ILE A 402 4.90 -4.57 -18.80
CA ILE A 402 5.28 -3.94 -20.08
C ILE A 402 6.59 -3.13 -20.02
N GLN A 403 7.09 -2.77 -18.83
CA GLN A 403 8.40 -2.10 -18.73
C GLN A 403 9.54 -3.06 -19.07
N GLU A 404 9.40 -4.31 -18.63
CA GLU A 404 10.43 -5.35 -18.75
C GLU A 404 10.18 -6.29 -19.95
N ASN A 405 8.93 -6.43 -20.40
CA ASN A 405 8.51 -7.35 -21.47
C ASN A 405 7.75 -6.61 -22.58
N ILE A 406 7.72 -7.20 -23.78
CA ILE A 406 6.87 -6.73 -24.89
C ILE A 406 5.75 -7.73 -25.07
N ILE A 407 4.51 -7.25 -24.93
CA ILE A 407 3.31 -8.04 -25.18
C ILE A 407 3.12 -8.10 -26.69
N THR A 408 3.16 -9.29 -27.26
CA THR A 408 2.93 -9.50 -28.70
C THR A 408 1.59 -10.17 -28.99
N ASP A 409 1.06 -10.87 -27.98
CA ASP A 409 -0.20 -11.59 -28.00
C ASP A 409 -0.86 -11.44 -26.63
N SER A 410 -2.19 -11.37 -26.56
CA SER A 410 -2.91 -11.21 -25.28
C SER A 410 -2.61 -12.36 -24.31
N THR A 411 -2.30 -13.56 -24.80
CA THR A 411 -1.89 -14.72 -23.99
C THR A 411 -0.55 -14.55 -23.28
N ASP A 412 0.26 -13.53 -23.65
CA ASP A 412 1.48 -13.19 -22.91
C ASP A 412 1.16 -12.78 -21.48
N LEU A 413 -0.01 -12.16 -21.26
CA LEU A 413 -0.50 -11.75 -19.94
C LEU A 413 -0.86 -12.93 -19.02
N LEU A 414 -0.99 -14.17 -19.53
CA LEU A 414 -1.19 -15.36 -18.68
C LEU A 414 0.02 -15.67 -17.79
N GLU A 415 1.15 -14.96 -17.95
CA GLU A 415 2.26 -15.01 -16.99
C GLU A 415 1.94 -14.29 -15.67
N LEU A 416 0.95 -13.41 -15.68
CA LEU A 416 0.46 -12.71 -14.50
C LEU A 416 -0.50 -13.63 -13.75
N GLU A 417 -0.23 -13.90 -12.47
CA GLU A 417 -1.08 -14.77 -11.64
C GLU A 417 -2.53 -14.26 -11.53
N SER A 418 -2.72 -12.96 -11.75
CA SER A 418 -4.01 -12.27 -11.67
C SER A 418 -4.83 -12.34 -12.96
N VAL A 419 -4.28 -12.87 -14.06
CA VAL A 419 -4.94 -12.95 -15.37
C VAL A 419 -5.30 -14.40 -15.69
N ASP A 420 -6.52 -14.60 -16.18
CA ASP A 420 -6.98 -15.90 -16.69
C ASP A 420 -7.44 -15.81 -18.15
N GLU A 421 -7.60 -16.96 -18.80
CA GLU A 421 -8.01 -17.04 -20.21
C GLU A 421 -9.39 -16.41 -20.48
N GLN A 422 -10.27 -16.36 -19.48
CA GLN A 422 -11.61 -15.80 -19.65
C GLN A 422 -11.55 -14.27 -19.69
N MET A 423 -10.71 -13.66 -18.85
CA MET A 423 -10.45 -12.22 -18.88
C MET A 423 -9.86 -11.78 -20.22
N LEU A 424 -8.93 -12.55 -20.79
CA LEU A 424 -8.33 -12.24 -22.10
C LEU A 424 -9.35 -12.22 -23.22
N LYS A 425 -10.28 -13.18 -23.26
CA LYS A 425 -11.36 -13.22 -24.25
C LYS A 425 -12.24 -11.96 -24.21
N CYS A 426 -12.44 -11.38 -23.02
CA CYS A 426 -13.18 -10.13 -22.86
C CYS A 426 -12.40 -8.93 -23.41
N TRP A 427 -11.08 -8.94 -23.29
CA TRP A 427 -10.21 -7.84 -23.72
C TRP A 427 -9.83 -7.92 -25.20
N ASP A 428 -9.77 -9.11 -25.81
CA ASP A 428 -9.35 -9.32 -27.21
C ASP A 428 -10.09 -8.41 -28.20
N LYS A 429 -11.37 -8.11 -27.95
CA LYS A 429 -12.17 -7.21 -28.81
C LYS A 429 -11.74 -5.74 -28.69
N SER A 430 -11.18 -5.36 -27.55
CA SER A 430 -10.76 -3.99 -27.21
C SER A 430 -9.27 -3.75 -27.46
N LEU A 431 -8.48 -4.82 -27.66
CA LEU A 431 -7.04 -4.74 -27.88
C LEU A 431 -6.70 -4.59 -29.36
N ASP A 432 -5.65 -3.81 -29.64
CA ASP A 432 -5.09 -3.62 -30.99
C ASP A 432 -4.10 -4.73 -31.35
N ASP A 433 -3.66 -4.79 -32.60
CA ASP A 433 -2.62 -5.71 -33.05
C ASP A 433 -1.25 -5.34 -32.46
N MET A 434 -0.88 -6.04 -31.40
CA MET A 434 0.37 -5.85 -30.66
C MET A 434 1.57 -6.59 -31.27
N ARG A 435 1.42 -7.28 -32.40
CA ARG A 435 2.55 -7.94 -33.07
C ARG A 435 3.62 -6.94 -33.47
N VAL A 436 4.88 -7.33 -33.27
CA VAL A 436 6.05 -6.48 -33.53
C VAL A 436 6.50 -6.62 -34.98
N ASP A 437 6.86 -5.51 -35.62
CA ASP A 437 7.50 -5.55 -36.93
C ASP A 437 8.94 -6.09 -36.81
N ILE A 438 9.19 -7.25 -37.40
CA ILE A 438 10.49 -7.92 -37.37
C ILE A 438 11.61 -7.10 -38.03
N ASN A 439 11.26 -6.21 -38.97
CA ASN A 439 12.24 -5.39 -39.66
C ASN A 439 12.67 -4.18 -38.84
N CYS A 440 11.77 -3.64 -38.02
CA CYS A 440 12.00 -2.45 -37.21
C CYS A 440 12.56 -2.75 -35.80
N VAL A 441 12.50 -3.99 -35.33
CA VAL A 441 12.93 -4.36 -33.97
C VAL A 441 14.45 -4.50 -33.82
N GLU A 442 14.97 -4.06 -32.68
CA GLU A 442 16.38 -4.21 -32.28
C GLU A 442 16.66 -5.47 -31.42
N GLU A 443 17.94 -5.84 -31.28
CA GLU A 443 18.35 -7.02 -30.49
C GLU A 443 17.84 -6.96 -29.04
N HIS A 444 17.89 -5.77 -28.42
CA HIS A 444 17.52 -5.60 -27.02
C HIS A 444 16.00 -5.72 -26.78
N GLU A 445 15.19 -5.35 -27.76
CA GLU A 445 13.73 -5.47 -27.74
C GLU A 445 13.29 -6.91 -28.03
N LEU A 446 13.97 -7.61 -28.95
CA LEU A 446 13.71 -9.02 -29.23
C LEU A 446 13.82 -9.89 -27.97
N ILE A 447 14.74 -9.56 -27.05
CA ILE A 447 14.93 -10.30 -25.80
C ILE A 447 13.73 -10.15 -24.85
N LYS A 448 12.96 -9.06 -24.97
CA LYS A 448 11.77 -8.79 -24.16
C LYS A 448 10.52 -9.54 -24.65
N ILE A 449 10.58 -10.15 -25.83
CA ILE A 449 9.47 -10.91 -26.41
C ILE A 449 9.49 -12.34 -25.85
N LYS A 450 8.35 -12.79 -25.32
CA LYS A 450 8.20 -14.14 -24.77
C LYS A 450 8.60 -15.20 -25.79
N GLY A 451 9.49 -16.10 -25.35
CA GLY A 451 10.00 -17.20 -26.16
C GLY A 451 11.26 -16.90 -26.98
N ILE A 452 11.83 -15.69 -26.89
CA ILE A 452 13.06 -15.29 -27.59
C ILE A 452 14.18 -15.02 -26.56
N GLY A 453 15.20 -15.87 -26.55
CA GLY A 453 16.39 -15.68 -25.71
C GLY A 453 17.51 -14.91 -26.41
N LYS A 454 18.51 -14.46 -25.64
CA LYS A 454 19.70 -13.73 -26.14
C LYS A 454 20.38 -14.37 -27.36
N LYS A 455 20.50 -15.70 -27.38
CA LYS A 455 21.11 -16.43 -28.51
C LYS A 455 20.24 -16.30 -29.77
N LEU A 456 18.93 -16.46 -29.63
CA LEU A 456 17.98 -16.41 -30.74
C LEU A 456 17.85 -15.00 -31.30
N ALA A 457 17.78 -13.98 -30.43
CA ALA A 457 17.75 -12.58 -30.84
C ALA A 457 18.94 -12.20 -31.75
N LYS A 458 20.16 -12.62 -31.37
CA LYS A 458 21.38 -12.42 -32.19
C LYS A 458 21.29 -13.09 -33.56
N LEU A 459 20.75 -14.31 -33.61
CA LEU A 459 20.58 -15.05 -34.86
C LEU A 459 19.55 -14.36 -35.77
N ILE A 460 18.43 -13.89 -35.23
CA ILE A 460 17.40 -13.15 -35.96
C ILE A 460 18.01 -11.88 -36.57
N ILE A 461 18.76 -11.08 -35.81
CA ILE A 461 19.39 -9.85 -36.33
C ILE A 461 20.48 -10.16 -37.37
N LYS A 462 21.28 -11.22 -37.18
CA LYS A 462 22.28 -11.66 -38.16
C LYS A 462 21.61 -12.07 -39.48
N HIS A 463 20.50 -12.79 -39.39
CA HIS A 463 19.74 -13.23 -40.56
C HIS A 463 19.04 -12.05 -41.25
N LYS A 464 18.43 -11.12 -40.49
CA LYS A 464 17.89 -9.85 -40.99
C LYS A 464 18.90 -9.08 -41.83
N LYS A 465 20.15 -8.95 -41.33
CA LYS A 465 21.23 -8.26 -42.04
C LYS A 465 21.66 -8.98 -43.32
N LYS A 466 21.62 -10.32 -43.33
CA LYS A 466 21.94 -11.13 -44.51
C LYS A 466 20.89 -10.96 -45.61
N LEU A 467 19.61 -10.94 -45.25
CA LEU A 467 18.49 -10.77 -46.18
C LEU A 467 18.22 -9.31 -46.57
N LYS A 468 18.84 -8.34 -45.87
CA LYS A 468 18.50 -6.91 -45.93
C LYS A 468 17.05 -6.60 -45.54
N GLY A 469 16.53 -7.37 -44.57
CA GLY A 469 15.13 -7.34 -44.16
C GLY A 469 14.43 -8.66 -44.50
N PHE A 470 13.43 -9.01 -43.70
CA PHE A 470 12.55 -10.14 -43.94
C PHE A 470 11.43 -9.73 -44.89
N ASN A 471 11.17 -10.54 -45.92
CA ASN A 471 10.02 -10.38 -46.82
C ASN A 471 8.84 -11.27 -46.42
N SER A 472 9.10 -12.34 -45.67
CA SER A 472 8.08 -13.22 -45.10
C SER A 472 8.50 -13.70 -43.72
N ILE A 473 7.53 -14.03 -42.85
CA ILE A 473 7.85 -14.54 -41.51
C ILE A 473 8.41 -15.97 -41.61
N GLU A 474 8.09 -16.68 -42.69
CA GLU A 474 8.56 -18.02 -43.04
C GLU A 474 10.09 -18.09 -43.16
N GLU A 475 10.76 -17.01 -43.55
CA GLU A 475 12.23 -16.92 -43.63
C GLU A 475 12.91 -17.14 -42.27
N LEU A 476 12.19 -17.05 -41.14
CA LEU A 476 12.70 -17.45 -39.83
C LEU A 476 13.01 -18.96 -39.72
N GLU A 477 12.39 -19.82 -40.54
CA GLU A 477 12.67 -21.27 -40.53
C GLU A 477 14.11 -21.60 -40.98
N GLU A 478 14.74 -20.70 -41.73
CA GLU A 478 16.13 -20.84 -42.19
C GLU A 478 17.16 -20.58 -41.08
N ILE A 479 16.71 -20.11 -39.91
CA ILE A 479 17.58 -19.84 -38.77
C ILE A 479 17.79 -21.12 -37.97
N GLU A 480 19.06 -21.49 -37.81
CA GLU A 480 19.47 -22.63 -36.99
C GLU A 480 18.93 -22.51 -35.56
N GLY A 481 18.09 -23.47 -35.16
CA GLY A 481 17.40 -23.49 -33.86
C GLY A 481 15.91 -23.10 -33.88
N ILE A 482 15.37 -22.67 -35.02
CA ILE A 482 13.92 -22.45 -35.21
C ILE A 482 13.32 -23.65 -35.97
N GLY A 483 12.77 -24.62 -35.23
CA GLY A 483 12.03 -25.75 -35.83
C GLY A 483 10.55 -25.42 -36.11
N LYS A 484 9.84 -26.32 -36.80
CA LYS A 484 8.41 -26.20 -37.18
C LYS A 484 7.45 -25.84 -36.04
N ASN A 485 7.73 -26.30 -34.82
CA ASN A 485 6.92 -25.94 -33.65
C ASN A 485 7.23 -24.52 -33.13
N LYS A 486 8.48 -24.09 -33.23
CA LYS A 486 8.92 -22.78 -32.75
C LYS A 486 8.48 -21.68 -33.70
N ILE A 487 8.56 -21.91 -35.01
CA ILE A 487 8.03 -20.96 -36.01
C ILE A 487 6.53 -20.72 -35.81
N LYS A 488 5.73 -21.76 -35.53
CA LYS A 488 4.28 -21.60 -35.26
C LYS A 488 4.01 -20.66 -34.08
N GLN A 489 4.84 -20.73 -33.04
CA GLN A 489 4.77 -19.81 -31.88
C GLN A 489 5.26 -18.39 -32.21
N LEU A 490 6.22 -18.24 -33.11
CA LEU A 490 6.78 -16.93 -33.48
C LEU A 490 5.93 -16.20 -34.52
N LYS A 491 5.20 -16.94 -35.39
CA LYS A 491 4.29 -16.37 -36.39
C LYS A 491 3.17 -15.52 -35.78
N SER A 492 2.67 -15.89 -34.60
CA SER A 492 1.66 -15.09 -33.90
C SER A 492 2.22 -13.84 -33.23
N ARG A 493 3.55 -13.66 -33.18
CA ARG A 493 4.22 -12.58 -32.44
C ARG A 493 4.77 -11.47 -33.33
N PHE A 494 5.07 -11.81 -34.58
CA PHE A 494 5.65 -10.88 -35.55
C PHE A 494 4.66 -10.51 -36.64
N LYS A 495 4.88 -9.34 -37.21
CA LYS A 495 4.31 -8.90 -38.48
C LYS A 495 5.44 -8.32 -39.34
N ILE A 496 5.14 -8.07 -40.61
CA ILE A 496 5.99 -7.28 -41.49
C ILE A 496 5.25 -5.96 -41.69
N GLY A 497 5.93 -4.84 -41.41
CA GLY A 497 5.37 -3.51 -41.65
C GLY A 497 4.96 -3.35 -43.12
N VAL A 498 3.86 -2.62 -43.36
CA VAL A 498 3.45 -2.21 -44.71
C VAL A 498 4.33 -1.07 -45.19
#